data_AF-Q05RU2-F1
#
_entry.id   AF-Q05RU2-F1
#
_cell.length_a   1.000
_cell.length_b   1.000
_cell.length_c   1.000
_cell.angle_alpha   90.00
_cell.angle_beta   90.00
_cell.angle_gamma   90.00
#
_symmetry.space_group_name_H-M   'P 1'
#
loop_
_entity.id
_entity.type
_entity.pdbx_description
1 polymer ?
#
loop_
_entity_poly.entity_id
_entity_poly.type
_entity_poly.pdbx_seq_one_letter_code
_entity_poly.pdbx_strand_id
1 'polypeptide(L)'
;MTSLQSLLLRMTGYLLSSLLVLLVAAASAQAQTNPKVVVHRSASCDCCTSWENHLSAAGFVITDVVSNNLDAVKSSNGIIPELESCHTALVEGYVIEGHVPAAAIRRLLTEHLSIRGLTAPGMPMGSPGMDDDGITPEPYAVLAIDKNSHTTVYEHYPQTNE
;
A
#
# COMPACT_ATOMS: atom_id res chain seq x y z
N MET A 1 -22.13 -58.36 -27.27
CA MET A 1 -20.97 -58.22 -26.37
C MET A 1 -20.14 -56.94 -26.61
N THR A 2 -20.58 -55.99 -27.45
CA THR A 2 -19.82 -54.79 -27.85
C THR A 2 -20.23 -53.48 -27.17
N SER A 3 -21.31 -53.48 -26.37
CA SER A 3 -21.86 -52.29 -25.70
C SER A 3 -21.17 -51.97 -24.36
N LEU A 4 -20.76 -52.99 -23.59
CA LEU A 4 -20.10 -52.77 -22.29
C LEU A 4 -18.66 -52.24 -22.43
N GLN A 5 -17.91 -52.69 -23.44
CA GLN A 5 -16.51 -52.27 -23.64
C GLN A 5 -16.39 -50.81 -24.08
N SER A 6 -17.34 -50.32 -24.90
CA SER A 6 -17.39 -48.92 -25.34
C SER A 6 -17.86 -47.97 -24.25
N LEU A 7 -18.71 -48.43 -23.32
CA LEU A 7 -19.11 -47.67 -22.14
C LEU A 7 -17.96 -47.55 -21.12
N LEU A 8 -17.22 -48.63 -20.89
CA LEU A 8 -16.05 -48.65 -20.01
C LEU A 8 -14.93 -47.73 -20.52
N LEU A 9 -14.65 -47.72 -21.84
CA LEU A 9 -13.65 -46.82 -22.44
C LEU A 9 -14.02 -45.31 -22.32
N ARG A 10 -15.31 -45.00 -22.45
CA ARG A 10 -15.81 -43.62 -22.27
C ARG A 10 -15.72 -43.18 -20.81
N MET A 11 -16.09 -44.05 -19.87
CA MET A 11 -15.97 -43.79 -18.43
C MET A 11 -14.52 -43.59 -17.98
N THR A 12 -13.56 -44.37 -18.50
CA THR A 12 -12.12 -44.16 -18.22
C THR A 12 -11.59 -42.85 -18.80
N GLY A 13 -12.09 -42.41 -19.96
CA GLY A 13 -11.73 -41.13 -20.57
C GLY A 13 -12.22 -39.92 -19.75
N TYR A 14 -13.43 -39.99 -19.19
CA TYR A 14 -13.97 -38.95 -18.29
C TYR A 14 -13.29 -38.94 -16.90
N LEU A 15 -12.84 -40.09 -16.39
CA LEU A 15 -12.13 -40.18 -15.12
C LEU A 15 -10.68 -39.67 -15.20
N LEU A 16 -10.02 -39.83 -16.35
CA LEU A 16 -8.66 -39.29 -16.58
C LEU A 16 -8.66 -37.78 -16.87
N SER A 17 -9.73 -37.27 -17.49
CA SER A 17 -9.88 -35.83 -17.78
C SER A 17 -10.39 -35.03 -16.57
N SER A 18 -11.19 -35.63 -15.68
CA SER A 18 -11.60 -34.98 -14.42
C SER A 18 -10.46 -34.88 -13.40
N LEU A 19 -9.53 -35.85 -13.39
CA LEU A 19 -8.36 -35.81 -12.51
C LEU A 19 -7.38 -34.69 -12.88
N LEU A 20 -7.24 -34.37 -14.17
CA LEU A 20 -6.36 -33.29 -14.65
C LEU A 20 -6.90 -31.89 -14.30
N VAL A 21 -8.23 -31.70 -14.27
CA VAL A 21 -8.87 -30.42 -13.90
C VAL A 21 -8.73 -30.14 -12.39
N LEU A 22 -8.73 -31.17 -11.56
CA LEU A 22 -8.53 -31.05 -10.10
C LEU A 22 -7.08 -30.71 -9.71
N LEU A 23 -6.08 -31.11 -10.51
CA LEU A 23 -4.67 -30.83 -10.24
C LEU A 23 -4.25 -29.38 -10.58
N VAL A 24 -4.96 -28.70 -11.49
CA VAL A 24 -4.64 -27.31 -11.88
C VAL A 24 -5.23 -26.29 -10.89
N ALA A 25 -6.30 -26.62 -10.17
CA ALA A 25 -6.91 -25.73 -9.18
C ALA A 25 -6.14 -25.59 -7.86
N ALA A 26 -5.13 -26.44 -7.62
CA ALA A 26 -4.28 -26.38 -6.43
C ALA A 26 -3.07 -25.44 -6.60
N ALA A 27 -2.86 -24.87 -7.79
CA ALA A 27 -1.79 -23.93 -8.04
C ALA A 27 -2.25 -22.52 -7.67
N SER A 28 -1.63 -21.96 -6.62
CA SER A 28 -1.52 -20.51 -6.34
C SER A 28 -2.57 -19.91 -5.39
N ALA A 29 -2.79 -20.51 -4.23
CA ALA A 29 -3.04 -19.69 -3.06
C ALA A 29 -1.70 -19.13 -2.57
N GLN A 30 -1.17 -18.08 -3.22
CA GLN A 30 -0.15 -17.27 -2.56
C GLN A 30 -0.77 -16.76 -1.28
N ALA A 31 -0.23 -17.16 -0.13
CA ALA A 31 -0.52 -16.49 1.12
C ALA A 31 -0.16 -15.02 0.92
N GLN A 32 -1.18 -14.16 0.75
CA GLN A 32 -0.97 -12.74 0.59
C GLN A 32 -0.48 -12.21 1.92
N THR A 33 0.84 -12.09 2.05
CA THR A 33 1.45 -11.50 3.24
C THR A 33 1.10 -10.02 3.25
N ASN A 34 0.60 -9.54 4.37
CA ASN A 34 0.38 -8.12 4.59
C ASN A 34 1.70 -7.35 4.35
N PRO A 35 1.70 -6.28 3.52
CA PRO A 35 2.90 -5.53 3.22
C PRO A 35 3.50 -4.94 4.50
N LYS A 36 4.83 -5.04 4.61
CA LYS A 36 5.57 -4.47 5.72
C LYS A 36 5.95 -3.04 5.41
N VAL A 37 5.68 -2.14 6.34
CA VAL A 37 5.98 -0.71 6.22
C VAL A 37 6.94 -0.34 7.34
N VAL A 38 8.12 0.16 6.99
CA VAL A 38 9.06 0.74 7.96
C VAL A 38 8.78 2.23 8.03
N VAL A 39 8.45 2.74 9.21
CA VAL A 39 8.07 4.14 9.40
C VAL A 39 9.16 4.83 10.22
N HIS A 40 9.75 5.89 9.66
CA HIS A 40 10.70 6.74 10.36
C HIS A 40 10.00 8.02 10.80
N ARG A 41 9.93 8.22 12.12
CA ARG A 41 9.30 9.41 12.73
C ARG A 41 10.09 9.89 13.94
N SER A 42 9.75 11.06 14.45
CA SER A 42 10.27 11.54 15.74
C SER A 42 9.45 10.94 16.90
N ALA A 43 10.07 10.84 18.07
CA ALA A 43 9.44 10.26 19.26
C ALA A 43 8.18 11.03 19.71
N SER A 44 8.14 12.34 19.46
CA SER A 44 7.10 13.26 19.92
C SER A 44 6.02 13.56 18.87
N CYS A 45 5.95 12.81 17.78
CA CYS A 45 4.98 13.03 16.71
C CYS A 45 3.75 12.13 16.88
N ASP A 46 2.73 12.60 17.60
CA ASP A 46 1.53 11.81 17.87
C ASP A 46 0.70 11.51 16.61
N CYS A 47 0.58 12.49 15.70
CA CYS A 47 -0.09 12.30 14.42
C CYS A 47 0.58 11.22 13.54
N CYS A 48 1.91 11.08 13.61
CA CYS A 48 2.63 9.99 12.95
C CYS A 48 2.19 8.62 13.51
N THR A 49 2.02 8.51 14.83
CA THR A 49 1.51 7.28 15.47
C THR A 49 0.05 7.02 15.10
N SER A 50 -0.80 8.05 15.01
CA SER A 50 -2.16 7.89 14.52
C SER A 50 -2.21 7.41 13.06
N TRP A 51 -1.31 7.90 12.21
CA TRP A 51 -1.17 7.40 10.83
C TRP A 51 -0.68 5.95 10.76
N GLU A 52 0.26 5.54 11.62
CA GLU A 52 0.66 4.13 11.77
C GLU A 52 -0.53 3.25 12.16
N ASN A 53 -1.39 3.71 13.08
CA ASN A 53 -2.60 3.00 13.48
C ASN A 53 -3.58 2.85 12.31
N HIS A 54 -3.75 3.89 11.49
CA HIS A 54 -4.54 3.83 10.26
C HIS A 54 -4.02 2.74 9.31
N LEU A 55 -2.71 2.71 9.06
CA LEU A 55 -2.11 1.67 8.22
C LEU A 55 -2.27 0.27 8.82
N SER A 56 -2.06 0.12 10.13
CA SER A 56 -2.25 -1.15 10.83
C SER A 56 -3.70 -1.64 10.69
N ALA A 57 -4.69 -0.75 10.87
CA ALA A 57 -6.10 -1.06 10.68
C ALA A 57 -6.43 -1.47 9.23
N ALA A 58 -5.73 -0.90 8.25
CA ALA A 58 -5.81 -1.30 6.84
C ALA A 58 -5.01 -2.58 6.50
N GLY A 59 -4.45 -3.27 7.52
CA GLY A 59 -3.77 -4.55 7.37
C GLY A 59 -2.34 -4.44 6.86
N PHE A 60 -1.65 -3.34 7.10
CA PHE A 60 -0.19 -3.24 6.93
C PHE A 60 0.52 -3.71 8.21
N VAL A 61 1.75 -4.24 8.08
CA VAL A 61 2.59 -4.61 9.22
C VAL A 61 3.60 -3.51 9.47
N ILE A 62 3.45 -2.77 10.56
CA ILE A 62 4.26 -1.60 10.87
C ILE A 62 5.54 -1.98 11.62
N THR A 63 6.67 -1.42 11.19
CA THR A 63 7.92 -1.36 11.95
C THR A 63 8.23 0.11 12.22
N ASP A 64 7.94 0.55 13.44
CA ASP A 64 8.21 1.91 13.90
C ASP A 64 9.69 2.10 14.25
N VAL A 65 10.32 3.13 13.66
CA VAL A 65 11.71 3.50 13.85
C VAL A 65 11.78 4.97 14.26
N VAL A 66 11.89 5.19 15.57
CA VAL A 66 12.17 6.52 16.11
C VAL A 66 13.55 6.98 15.63
N SER A 67 13.57 8.05 14.83
CA SER A 67 14.78 8.63 14.26
C SER A 67 15.11 9.95 14.94
N ASN A 68 16.40 10.13 15.28
CA ASN A 68 16.94 11.39 15.80
C ASN A 68 17.38 12.34 14.68
N ASN A 69 17.34 11.90 13.42
CA ASN A 69 17.70 12.72 12.26
C ASN A 69 16.82 12.33 11.07
N LEU A 70 15.60 12.89 11.02
CA LEU A 70 14.68 12.64 9.92
C LEU A 70 15.12 13.28 8.61
N ASP A 71 15.78 14.43 8.65
CA ASP A 71 16.26 15.12 7.44
C ASP A 71 17.24 14.23 6.64
N ALA A 72 18.09 13.48 7.34
CA ALA A 72 18.95 12.48 6.70
C ALA A 72 18.15 11.33 6.08
N VAL A 73 17.09 10.85 6.75
CA VAL A 73 16.21 9.82 6.19
C VAL A 73 15.52 10.33 4.93
N LYS A 74 14.92 11.52 4.97
CA LYS A 74 14.24 12.16 3.83
C LYS A 74 15.15 12.33 2.64
N SER A 75 16.29 12.99 2.84
CA SER A 75 17.27 13.26 1.77
C SER A 75 17.87 11.99 1.17
N SER A 76 18.18 10.97 2.00
CA SER A 76 18.68 9.67 1.49
C SER A 76 17.65 8.92 0.64
N ASN A 77 16.36 9.18 0.86
CA ASN A 77 15.26 8.64 0.08
C ASN A 77 14.81 9.56 -1.06
N GLY A 78 15.55 10.64 -1.34
CA GLY A 78 15.30 11.55 -2.45
C GLY A 78 14.07 12.44 -2.28
N ILE A 79 13.66 12.67 -1.04
CA ILE A 79 12.66 13.69 -0.70
C ILE A 79 13.38 15.04 -0.65
N ILE A 80 12.83 16.01 -1.39
CA ILE A 80 13.29 17.41 -1.41
C ILE A 80 12.40 18.24 -0.46
N PRO A 81 12.88 19.39 0.04
CA PRO A 81 12.18 20.19 1.05
C PRO A 81 10.71 20.50 0.72
N GLU A 82 10.39 20.72 -0.55
CA GLU A 82 9.03 21.05 -1.00
C GLU A 82 8.05 19.88 -0.90
N LEU A 83 8.55 18.65 -0.73
CA LEU A 83 7.76 17.42 -0.68
C LEU A 83 7.69 16.83 0.74
N GLU A 84 8.37 17.44 1.70
CA GLU A 84 8.51 16.91 3.06
C GLU A 84 7.20 16.95 3.86
N SER A 85 7.11 16.01 4.80
CA SER A 85 6.11 15.96 5.85
C SER A 85 6.75 15.51 7.19
N CYS A 86 5.96 15.16 8.20
CA CYS A 86 6.44 14.81 9.53
C CYS A 86 7.17 13.45 9.63
N HIS A 87 6.93 12.52 8.70
CA HIS A 87 7.52 11.19 8.70
C HIS A 87 7.79 10.67 7.28
N THR A 88 8.65 9.67 7.19
CA THR A 88 9.00 8.98 5.94
C THR A 88 8.89 7.48 6.14
N ALA A 89 8.14 6.82 5.29
CA ALA A 89 7.92 5.38 5.35
C ALA A 89 8.42 4.68 4.08
N LEU A 90 8.81 3.41 4.24
CA LEU A 90 9.31 2.56 3.17
C LEU A 90 8.47 1.28 3.07
N VAL A 91 7.99 0.98 1.86
CA VAL A 91 7.19 -0.22 1.59
C VAL A 91 7.48 -0.75 0.20
N GLU A 92 7.94 -2.00 0.10
CA GLU A 92 8.21 -2.70 -1.16
C GLU A 92 9.08 -1.91 -2.18
N GLY A 93 10.00 -1.07 -1.68
CA GLY A 93 10.88 -0.24 -2.49
C GLY A 93 10.33 1.16 -2.84
N TYR A 94 9.10 1.48 -2.42
CA TYR A 94 8.52 2.81 -2.52
C TYR A 94 8.76 3.65 -1.26
N VAL A 95 8.91 4.95 -1.47
CA VAL A 95 8.90 5.97 -0.42
C VAL A 95 7.48 6.49 -0.23
N ILE A 96 7.01 6.56 1.00
CA ILE A 96 5.73 7.17 1.36
C ILE A 96 6.03 8.31 2.33
N GLU A 97 5.79 9.54 1.91
CA GLU A 97 6.13 10.75 2.66
C GLU A 97 4.85 11.40 3.20
N GLY A 98 4.75 11.48 4.53
CA GLY A 98 3.60 12.08 5.20
C GLY A 98 2.33 11.26 5.18
N HIS A 99 1.21 11.95 5.45
CA HIS A 99 -0.10 11.38 5.75
C HIS A 99 -0.85 10.85 4.51
N VAL A 100 -0.17 10.02 3.71
CA VAL A 100 -0.75 9.36 2.53
C VAL A 100 -1.75 8.30 2.96
N PRO A 101 -2.99 8.27 2.42
CA PRO A 101 -3.97 7.26 2.81
C PRO A 101 -3.59 5.83 2.41
N ALA A 102 -3.92 4.87 3.28
CA ALA A 102 -3.70 3.44 3.05
C ALA A 102 -4.24 2.94 1.69
N ALA A 103 -5.37 3.48 1.22
CA ALA A 103 -5.96 3.13 -0.08
C ALA A 103 -5.04 3.51 -1.25
N ALA A 104 -4.45 4.71 -1.22
CA ALA A 104 -3.49 5.15 -2.23
C ALA A 104 -2.22 4.28 -2.23
N ILE A 105 -1.72 3.91 -1.04
CA ILE A 105 -0.57 3.00 -0.90
C ILE A 105 -0.92 1.62 -1.47
N ARG A 106 -2.10 1.06 -1.16
CA ARG A 106 -2.55 -0.22 -1.72
C ARG A 106 -2.62 -0.19 -3.24
N ARG A 107 -3.17 0.89 -3.79
CA ARG A 107 -3.26 1.09 -5.23
C ARG A 107 -1.87 1.14 -5.87
N LEU A 108 -0.94 1.90 -5.28
CA LEU A 108 0.46 1.94 -5.73
C LEU A 108 1.08 0.54 -5.78
N LEU A 109 0.95 -0.24 -4.70
CA LEU A 109 1.51 -1.58 -4.60
C LEU A 109 0.84 -2.57 -5.57
N THR A 110 -0.43 -2.36 -5.90
CA THR A 110 -1.16 -3.22 -6.84
C THR A 110 -0.79 -2.89 -8.29
N GLU A 111 -0.66 -1.61 -8.62
CA GLU A 111 -0.33 -1.14 -9.96
C GLU A 111 1.18 -1.25 -10.27
N HIS A 112 2.03 -1.41 -9.24
CA HIS A 112 3.48 -1.48 -9.36
C HIS A 112 4.08 -0.36 -10.24
N LEU A 113 3.62 0.87 -10.02
CA LEU A 113 4.02 2.02 -10.83
C LEU A 113 5.54 2.24 -10.76
N SER A 114 6.17 2.57 -11.89
CA SER A 114 7.61 2.88 -11.94
C SER A 114 7.92 4.31 -11.47
N ILE A 115 7.57 4.60 -10.21
CA ILE A 115 7.81 5.87 -9.53
C ILE A 115 8.70 5.65 -8.29
N ARG A 116 9.20 6.71 -7.67
CA ARG A 116 9.89 6.62 -6.38
C ARG A 116 8.91 6.37 -5.24
N GLY A 117 7.75 7.03 -5.27
CA GLY A 117 6.90 7.06 -4.10
C GLY A 117 5.71 7.99 -4.19
N LEU A 118 5.02 8.14 -3.07
CA LEU A 118 3.92 9.09 -2.88
C LEU A 118 4.28 10.08 -1.77
N THR A 119 3.77 11.31 -1.87
CA THR A 119 3.82 12.29 -0.79
C THR A 119 2.46 12.94 -0.58
N ALA A 120 2.12 13.21 0.68
CA ALA A 120 1.15 14.24 1.08
C ALA A 120 1.96 15.37 1.76
N PRO A 121 2.44 16.37 0.99
CA PRO A 121 3.36 17.39 1.51
C PRO A 121 2.74 18.20 2.65
N GLY A 122 3.58 18.63 3.59
CA GLY A 122 3.14 19.35 4.77
C GLY A 122 2.40 18.45 5.75
N MET A 123 1.30 18.93 6.32
CA MET A 123 0.50 18.23 7.33
C MET A 123 -1.00 18.48 7.11
N PRO A 124 -1.60 17.94 6.02
CA PRO A 124 -2.95 18.34 5.65
C PRO A 124 -3.99 17.94 6.70
N MET A 125 -4.77 18.89 7.21
CA MET A 125 -5.83 18.60 8.17
C MET A 125 -6.91 17.72 7.53
N GLY A 126 -7.34 16.66 8.23
CA GLY A 126 -8.26 15.66 7.69
C GLY A 126 -7.61 14.55 6.85
N SER A 127 -6.29 14.59 6.66
CA SER A 127 -5.55 13.39 6.22
C SER A 127 -5.47 12.36 7.37
N PRO A 128 -5.25 11.06 7.11
CA PRO A 128 -5.27 10.04 8.15
C PRO A 128 -4.23 10.30 9.24
N GLY A 129 -4.64 10.32 10.50
CA GLY A 129 -3.81 10.72 11.64
C GLY A 129 -3.77 12.24 11.89
N MET A 130 -4.48 13.01 11.07
CA MET A 130 -4.75 14.45 11.20
C MET A 130 -6.27 14.73 11.18
N ASP A 131 -7.09 13.70 11.34
CA ASP A 131 -8.55 13.63 11.14
C ASP A 131 -9.34 13.47 12.45
N ASP A 132 -8.82 14.05 13.55
CA ASP A 132 -9.48 14.02 14.86
C ASP A 132 -10.85 14.73 14.88
N ASP A 133 -11.72 14.31 15.81
CA ASP A 133 -13.06 14.88 15.99
C ASP A 133 -13.02 16.42 16.18
N GLY A 134 -13.83 17.12 15.39
CA GLY A 134 -13.95 18.58 15.46
C GLY A 134 -12.91 19.36 14.63
N ILE A 135 -12.00 18.67 13.95
CA ILE A 135 -11.16 19.26 12.91
C ILE A 135 -11.99 19.47 11.64
N THR A 136 -11.77 20.62 10.97
CA THR A 136 -12.29 20.84 9.62
C THR A 136 -11.24 20.38 8.61
N PRO A 137 -11.53 19.35 7.79
CA PRO A 137 -10.62 18.89 6.75
C PRO A 137 -10.31 19.99 5.74
N GLU A 138 -9.07 20.03 5.28
CA GLU A 138 -8.66 20.84 4.14
C GLU A 138 -8.49 19.97 2.89
N PRO A 139 -8.78 20.51 1.69
CA PRO A 139 -8.58 19.74 0.48
C PRO A 139 -7.08 19.61 0.23
N TYR A 140 -6.63 18.40 -0.11
CA TYR A 140 -5.23 18.14 -0.40
C TYR A 140 -5.08 17.18 -1.57
N ALA A 141 -3.86 17.04 -2.06
CA ALA A 141 -3.51 16.08 -3.08
C ALA A 141 -2.39 15.17 -2.57
N VAL A 142 -2.51 13.88 -2.88
CA VAL A 142 -1.37 12.97 -2.85
C VAL A 142 -0.66 13.11 -4.19
N LEU A 143 0.65 13.31 -4.16
CA LEU A 143 1.49 13.47 -5.34
C LEU A 143 2.32 12.20 -5.55
N ALA A 144 2.43 11.77 -6.81
CA ALA A 144 3.40 10.76 -7.23
C ALA A 144 4.75 11.42 -7.46
N ILE A 145 5.81 10.85 -6.90
CA ILE A 145 7.19 11.34 -7.03
C ILE A 145 7.93 10.46 -8.02
N ASP A 146 8.42 11.03 -9.12
CA ASP A 146 9.25 10.29 -10.07
C ASP A 146 10.69 10.11 -9.57
N LYS A 147 11.53 9.42 -10.35
CA LYS A 147 12.93 9.15 -9.97
C LYS A 147 13.83 10.42 -9.97
N ASN A 148 13.35 11.51 -10.56
CA ASN A 148 14.03 12.81 -10.63
C ASN A 148 13.45 13.84 -9.65
N SER A 149 12.59 13.41 -8.72
CA SER A 149 11.87 14.26 -7.75
C SER A 149 10.85 15.22 -8.36
N HIS A 150 10.43 15.01 -9.62
CA HIS A 150 9.26 15.71 -10.16
C HIS A 150 7.97 15.06 -9.66
N THR A 151 6.92 15.88 -9.56
CA THR A 151 5.62 15.42 -9.07
C THR A 151 4.50 15.54 -10.08
N THR A 152 3.59 14.58 -10.04
CA THR A 152 2.27 14.66 -10.66
C THR A 152 1.20 14.38 -9.62
N VAL A 153 -0.01 14.89 -9.82
CA VAL A 153 -1.12 14.55 -8.91
C VAL A 153 -1.46 13.07 -9.10
N TYR A 154 -1.47 12.33 -8.00
CA TYR A 154 -1.89 10.92 -7.95
C TYR A 154 -3.38 10.81 -7.64
N GLU A 155 -3.84 11.58 -6.64
CA GLU A 155 -5.23 11.58 -6.17
C GLU A 155 -5.55 12.89 -5.44
N HIS A 156 -6.80 13.36 -5.56
CA HIS A 156 -7.31 14.50 -4.80
C HIS A 156 -8.21 14.01 -3.67
N TYR A 157 -8.05 14.61 -2.48
CA TYR A 157 -8.89 14.38 -1.32
C TYR A 157 -9.70 15.64 -1.04
N PRO A 158 -11.03 15.60 -1.19
CA PRO A 158 -11.90 16.75 -0.94
C PRO A 158 -12.06 17.01 0.56
N GLN A 159 -12.64 18.16 0.91
CA GLN A 159 -13.10 18.44 2.28
C GLN A 159 -14.35 17.60 2.57
N THR A 160 -14.23 16.45 3.23
CA THR A 160 -15.42 15.68 3.65
C THR A 160 -15.48 15.53 5.17
N ASN A 161 -16.50 16.14 5.75
CA ASN A 161 -17.04 15.84 7.08
C ASN A 161 -18.23 14.87 6.89
N GLU A 162 -18.00 13.63 6.46
CA GLU A 162 -19.08 12.62 6.39
C GLU A 162 -18.59 11.24 6.85
#